data_AF-A0AAD7HLA0-F1
#
_entry.id   AF-A0AAD7HLA0-F1
#
_cell.length_a   1.000
_cell.length_b   1.000
_cell.length_c   1.000
_cell.angle_alpha   90.00
_cell.angle_beta   90.00
_cell.angle_gamma   90.00
#
_symmetry.space_group_name_H-M   'P 1'
#
loop_
_entity.id
_entity.type
_entity.pdbx_description
1 polymer ?
#
loop_
_entity_poly.entity_id
_entity_poly.type
_entity_poly.pdbx_seq_one_letter_code
_entity_poly.pdbx_strand_id
1 'polypeptide(L)'
;MQFLWVLSLLFMTCLAAQTIHNQLPTDLVCTPAGDCEPCPADSLQEPFCQPFGSRRLMHCVTANGTTPIPPSAHPPPAHTGHTPLLPPDDRALRLPSLSPPPRGAHDQKPRADPAHTHAGETLAWAACGRILAQERADFLEWVACNLLFAAVAFFGVYTRARRQRVLQARQLAARIGLGGR
;
A
#
# COMPACT_ATOMS: atom_id res chain seq x y z
N MET A 1 -8.97 -39.08 -1.56
CA MET A 1 -8.07 -39.28 -0.40
C MET A 1 -6.69 -38.63 -0.61
N GLN A 2 -6.05 -38.73 -1.79
CA GLN A 2 -4.77 -38.03 -2.06
C GLN A 2 -4.85 -36.49 -2.07
N PHE A 3 -5.96 -35.90 -2.56
CA PHE A 3 -6.11 -34.44 -2.62
C PHE A 3 -6.17 -33.75 -1.24
N LEU A 4 -6.68 -34.42 -0.21
CA LEU A 4 -6.80 -33.88 1.15
C LEU A 4 -5.45 -33.84 1.89
N TRP A 5 -4.52 -34.74 1.54
CA TRP A 5 -3.18 -34.78 2.13
C TRP A 5 -2.29 -33.63 1.65
N VAL A 6 -2.40 -33.27 0.37
CA VAL A 6 -1.63 -32.16 -0.22
C VAL A 6 -2.07 -30.82 0.37
N LEU A 7 -3.37 -30.63 0.61
CA LEU A 7 -3.93 -29.42 1.24
C LEU A 7 -3.49 -29.25 2.70
N SER A 8 -3.38 -30.35 3.46
CA SER A 8 -2.92 -30.34 4.85
C SER A 8 -1.44 -29.95 4.99
N LEU A 9 -0.57 -30.47 4.13
CA LEU A 9 0.86 -30.16 4.11
C LEU A 9 1.15 -28.70 3.75
N LEU A 10 0.40 -28.13 2.80
CA LEU A 10 0.49 -26.71 2.44
C LEU A 10 0.02 -25.78 3.56
N PHE A 11 -0.96 -26.21 4.35
CA PHE A 11 -1.46 -25.41 5.46
C PHE A 11 -0.45 -25.33 6.61
N MET A 12 0.26 -26.43 6.90
CA MET A 12 1.24 -26.48 8.00
C MET A 12 2.56 -25.75 7.71
N THR A 13 3.00 -25.67 6.45
CA THR A 13 4.20 -24.88 6.10
C THR A 13 3.98 -23.38 6.22
N CYS A 14 2.73 -22.90 6.13
CA CYS A 14 2.39 -21.49 6.32
C CYS A 14 2.40 -21.03 7.79
N LEU A 15 2.22 -21.92 8.77
CA LEU A 15 2.17 -21.51 10.19
C LEU A 15 3.56 -21.37 10.86
N ALA A 16 4.63 -21.89 10.25
CA ALA A 16 5.96 -21.93 10.89
C ALA A 16 6.80 -20.65 10.73
N ALA A 17 6.33 -19.64 10.02
CA ALA A 17 7.08 -18.42 9.78
C ALA A 17 6.41 -17.23 10.49
N GLN A 18 6.89 -16.89 11.70
CA GLN A 18 7.23 -15.51 12.12
C GLN A 18 7.45 -15.40 13.64
N THR A 19 8.72 -15.36 14.04
CA THR A 19 9.17 -14.75 15.31
C THR A 19 10.25 -13.75 14.94
N ILE A 20 9.94 -12.45 15.00
CA ILE A 20 10.91 -11.37 14.80
C ILE A 20 11.12 -10.67 16.15
N HIS A 21 12.32 -10.82 16.69
CA HIS A 21 12.85 -10.00 17.78
C HIS A 21 13.28 -8.64 17.21
N ASN A 22 12.66 -7.55 17.66
CA ASN A 22 13.10 -6.18 17.35
C ASN A 22 13.58 -5.52 18.64
N GLN A 23 14.88 -5.50 18.86
CA GLN A 23 15.50 -4.74 19.93
C GLN A 23 16.17 -3.53 19.30
N LEU A 24 15.43 -2.41 19.21
CA LEU A 24 15.92 -1.15 18.65
C LEU A 24 16.67 -0.35 19.74
N PRO A 25 17.79 0.32 19.43
CA PRO A 25 18.44 1.28 20.33
C PRO A 25 17.50 2.43 20.71
N THR A 26 17.51 2.82 21.99
CA THR A 26 16.45 3.59 22.67
C THR A 26 16.47 5.12 22.50
N ASP A 27 17.15 5.70 21.51
CA ASP A 27 17.41 7.16 21.51
C ASP A 27 17.22 7.92 20.18
N LEU A 28 16.50 7.34 19.21
CA LEU A 28 16.10 8.02 17.97
C LEU A 28 14.59 8.13 17.84
N VAL A 29 14.10 9.32 17.51
CA VAL A 29 12.70 9.58 17.15
C VAL A 29 12.61 9.71 15.64
N CYS A 30 11.91 8.77 14.99
CA CYS A 30 11.74 8.77 13.54
C CYS A 30 10.29 9.08 13.16
N THR A 31 10.10 10.00 12.22
CA THR A 31 8.78 10.38 11.67
C THR A 31 8.71 10.08 10.17
N PRO A 32 7.54 9.70 9.63
CA PRO A 32 7.40 9.43 8.21
C PRO A 32 7.50 10.72 7.39
N ALA A 33 8.30 10.69 6.33
CA ALA A 33 8.56 11.84 5.45
C ALA A 33 8.04 11.62 4.02
N GLY A 34 7.68 10.38 3.65
CA GLY A 34 7.18 10.05 2.31
C GLY A 34 6.11 8.96 2.30
N ASP A 35 5.54 8.76 1.13
CA ASP A 35 4.53 7.73 0.86
C ASP A 35 5.12 6.30 0.89
N CYS A 36 4.23 5.32 0.98
CA CYS A 36 4.58 3.91 0.83
C CYS A 36 4.78 3.57 -0.64
N GLU A 37 5.98 3.12 -0.99
CA GLU A 37 6.32 2.70 -2.34
C GLU A 37 6.85 1.25 -2.37
N PRO A 38 6.69 0.55 -3.51
CA PRO A 38 7.27 -0.78 -3.69
C PRO A 38 8.79 -0.72 -3.60
N CYS A 39 9.39 -1.72 -2.96
CA CYS A 39 10.83 -1.85 -2.96
C CYS A 39 11.36 -2.24 -4.36
N PRO A 40 12.49 -1.65 -4.80
CA PRO A 40 13.15 -2.10 -6.01
C PRO A 40 13.73 -3.51 -5.81
N ALA A 41 13.83 -4.26 -6.92
CA ALA A 41 14.10 -5.70 -6.93
C ALA A 41 15.40 -6.11 -6.22
N ASP A 42 16.41 -5.23 -6.24
CA ASP A 42 17.72 -5.40 -5.62
C ASP A 42 17.69 -5.25 -4.09
N SER A 43 16.72 -4.53 -3.54
CA SER A 43 16.62 -4.26 -2.09
C SER A 43 15.50 -5.01 -1.37
N LEU A 44 14.82 -5.93 -2.05
CA LEU A 44 13.69 -6.69 -1.46
C LEU A 44 14.08 -7.48 -0.20
N GLN A 45 15.34 -7.89 -0.09
CA GLN A 45 15.87 -8.66 1.03
C GLN A 45 16.27 -7.78 2.22
N GLU A 46 16.34 -6.46 2.03
CA GLU A 46 16.68 -5.54 3.10
C GLU A 46 15.59 -5.50 4.16
N PRO A 47 15.95 -5.30 5.44
CA PRO A 47 14.99 -5.33 6.54
C PRO A 47 13.91 -4.24 6.44
N PHE A 48 14.23 -3.09 5.82
CA PHE A 48 13.24 -2.03 5.58
C PHE A 48 12.22 -2.35 4.50
N CYS A 49 12.37 -3.47 3.79
CA CYS A 49 11.39 -3.97 2.83
C CYS A 49 10.55 -5.12 3.39
N GLN A 50 10.94 -5.72 4.51
CA GLN A 50 10.26 -6.88 5.07
C GLN A 50 9.18 -6.46 6.08
N PRO A 51 8.02 -7.14 6.13
CA PRO A 51 7.62 -8.33 5.36
C PRO A 51 6.84 -8.03 4.06
N PHE A 52 6.51 -6.76 3.79
CA PHE A 52 5.51 -6.40 2.78
C PHE A 52 6.08 -6.03 1.41
N GLY A 53 7.40 -6.05 1.24
CA GLY A 53 8.07 -5.59 0.03
C GLY A 53 7.86 -4.11 -0.26
N SER A 54 7.49 -3.31 0.75
CA SER A 54 7.16 -1.89 0.63
C SER A 54 7.93 -1.07 1.65
N ARG A 55 8.46 0.08 1.21
CA ARG A 55 9.28 0.98 2.03
C ARG A 55 8.75 2.41 1.97
N ARG A 56 9.04 3.18 3.03
CA ARG A 56 8.79 4.64 3.07
C ARG A 56 10.00 5.37 3.63
N LEU A 57 10.17 6.61 3.22
CA LEU A 57 11.20 7.50 3.74
C LEU A 57 10.83 7.99 5.15
N MET A 58 11.80 8.01 6.05
CA MET A 58 11.68 8.45 7.43
C MET A 58 12.72 9.54 7.71
N HIS A 59 12.34 10.53 8.52
CA HIS A 59 13.24 11.50 9.13
C HIS A 59 13.48 11.11 10.58
N CYS A 60 14.73 10.82 10.92
CA CYS A 60 15.13 10.45 12.26
C CYS A 60 15.95 11.57 12.91
N VAL A 61 15.56 11.95 14.13
CA VAL A 61 16.29 12.89 14.99
C VAL A 61 16.71 12.20 16.28
N THR A 62 17.87 12.56 16.83
CA THR A 62 18.30 12.08 18.15
C THR A 62 17.39 12.68 19.23
N ALA A 63 16.84 11.86 20.12
CA ALA A 63 15.92 12.31 21.18
C ALA A 63 16.56 13.35 22.12
N ASN A 64 17.89 13.29 22.29
CA ASN A 64 18.69 14.19 23.10
C ASN A 64 19.26 15.41 22.34
N GLY A 65 18.71 15.76 21.17
CA GLY A 65 19.09 16.91 20.36
C GLY A 65 18.74 18.28 20.97
N THR A 66 19.06 18.51 22.25
CA THR A 66 19.30 19.87 22.73
C THR A 66 20.61 20.31 22.09
N THR A 67 20.53 21.09 21.02
CA THR A 67 21.68 21.81 20.47
C THR A 67 22.47 22.46 21.61
N PRO A 68 23.81 22.32 21.68
CA PRO A 68 24.62 23.23 22.47
C PRO A 68 24.34 24.63 21.93
N ILE A 69 23.71 25.47 22.73
CA ILE A 69 23.55 26.90 22.45
C ILE A 69 24.99 27.42 22.21
N PRO A 70 25.35 27.90 21.00
CA PRO A 70 26.59 28.65 20.85
C PRO A 70 26.51 29.84 21.82
N PRO A 71 27.58 30.20 22.55
CA PRO A 71 27.52 31.32 23.49
C PRO A 71 27.28 32.61 22.70
N SER A 72 26.01 32.94 22.49
CA SER A 72 25.56 34.23 22.01
C SER A 72 25.92 35.23 23.10
N ALA A 73 26.99 35.96 22.83
CA ALA A 73 27.29 37.19 23.52
C ALA A 73 26.07 38.13 23.46
N HIS A 74 25.81 38.76 24.60
CA HIS A 74 24.95 39.91 24.83
C HIS A 74 23.43 39.67 24.97
N PRO A 75 22.87 39.89 26.18
CA PRO A 75 21.47 40.25 26.34
C PRO A 75 21.27 41.76 26.05
N PRO A 76 20.32 42.17 25.19
CA PRO A 76 19.82 43.54 25.18
C PRO A 76 18.86 43.76 26.36
N PRO A 77 18.79 44.99 26.91
CA PRO A 77 18.04 45.28 28.11
C PRO A 77 16.53 45.17 27.91
N ALA A 78 15.88 44.59 28.91
CA ALA A 78 14.43 44.53 29.05
C ALA A 78 13.84 45.94 29.18
N HIS A 79 13.08 46.37 28.18
CA HIS A 79 12.12 47.45 28.35
C HIS A 79 10.74 46.84 28.62
N THR A 80 10.26 47.13 29.82
CA THR A 80 8.93 46.90 30.36
C THR A 80 7.87 47.61 29.52
N GLY A 81 6.82 46.88 29.13
CA GLY A 81 5.63 47.41 28.47
C GLY A 81 4.42 46.48 28.65
N HIS A 82 3.36 47.03 29.24
CA HIS A 82 2.10 46.46 29.70
C HIS A 82 1.24 45.77 28.59
N THR A 83 0.68 44.55 28.80
CA THR A 83 -0.73 44.18 29.19
C THR A 83 -1.78 44.33 28.04
N PRO A 84 -2.92 43.59 27.90
CA PRO A 84 -3.49 42.38 28.57
C PRO A 84 -3.94 41.22 27.63
N LEU A 85 -4.41 40.13 28.27
CA LEU A 85 -5.12 38.94 27.79
C LEU A 85 -6.34 39.18 26.86
N LEU A 86 -6.51 38.32 25.85
CA LEU A 86 -7.79 37.96 25.22
C LEU A 86 -7.77 36.46 24.85
N PRO A 87 -8.83 35.67 25.14
CA PRO A 87 -8.96 34.25 24.73
C PRO A 87 -9.91 34.11 23.51
N PRO A 88 -10.16 32.88 23.02
CA PRO A 88 -9.90 32.41 21.65
C PRO A 88 -11.03 32.70 20.63
N ASP A 89 -10.73 32.65 19.33
CA ASP A 89 -11.78 32.59 18.30
C ASP A 89 -11.43 31.64 17.13
N ASP A 90 -12.43 30.85 16.78
CA ASP A 90 -12.44 29.80 15.76
C ASP A 90 -12.71 30.35 14.34
N ARG A 91 -12.38 29.53 13.34
CA ARG A 91 -12.77 29.58 11.91
C ARG A 91 -11.95 30.48 10.97
N ALA A 92 -11.21 29.83 10.08
CA ALA A 92 -11.43 30.00 8.64
C ALA A 92 -10.91 28.79 7.84
N LEU A 93 -11.86 28.09 7.21
CA LEU A 93 -11.63 27.17 6.10
C LEU A 93 -10.78 27.82 5.00
N ARG A 94 -9.70 27.17 4.56
CA ARG A 94 -9.14 27.40 3.23
C ARG A 94 -9.10 26.08 2.44
N LEU A 95 -9.85 26.08 1.34
CA LEU A 95 -9.81 25.11 0.26
C LEU A 95 -8.41 25.02 -0.37
N PRO A 96 -8.07 23.89 -1.02
CA PRO A 96 -6.82 23.75 -1.78
C PRO A 96 -6.91 24.50 -3.12
N SER A 97 -5.94 25.37 -3.37
CA SER A 97 -5.74 26.03 -4.67
C SER A 97 -5.17 25.02 -5.67
N LEU A 98 -5.94 24.71 -6.71
CA LEU A 98 -5.44 24.04 -7.92
C LEU A 98 -4.46 24.97 -8.65
N SER A 99 -3.26 24.49 -8.96
CA SER A 99 -2.37 25.07 -9.96
C SER A 99 -1.91 23.98 -10.95
N PRO A 100 -1.83 24.26 -12.27
CA PRO A 100 -1.54 23.28 -13.32
C PRO A 100 -0.03 22.97 -13.46
N PRO A 101 0.36 21.85 -14.11
CA PRO A 101 1.76 21.44 -14.21
C PRO A 101 2.47 22.09 -15.43
N PRO A 102 3.75 22.48 -15.32
CA PRO A 102 4.57 22.72 -16.49
C PRO A 102 5.19 21.41 -16.99
N ARG A 103 5.12 21.23 -18.31
CA ARG A 103 5.75 20.15 -19.08
C ARG A 103 7.26 20.41 -19.21
N GLY A 104 8.04 19.34 -19.23
CA GLY A 104 9.29 19.31 -19.99
C GLY A 104 10.55 19.03 -19.18
N ALA A 105 10.93 17.75 -19.18
CA ALA A 105 12.25 17.16 -19.06
C ALA A 105 13.48 18.10 -18.92
N HIS A 106 14.27 17.86 -17.88
CA HIS A 106 15.72 17.63 -18.03
C HIS A 106 16.22 16.74 -16.89
N ASP A 107 16.99 15.71 -17.27
CA ASP A 107 17.84 14.89 -16.43
C ASP A 107 18.55 15.73 -15.35
N GLN A 108 18.08 15.62 -14.10
CA GLN A 108 18.87 15.99 -12.93
C GLN A 108 19.02 14.75 -12.07
N LYS A 109 20.13 14.04 -12.32
CA LYS A 109 20.78 13.22 -11.30
C LYS A 109 20.88 14.07 -10.03
N PRO A 110 20.27 13.68 -8.88
CA PRO A 110 20.39 14.46 -7.67
C PRO A 110 21.86 14.52 -7.28
N ARG A 111 22.46 15.69 -7.50
CA ARG A 111 23.73 16.05 -6.89
C ARG A 111 23.39 16.22 -5.42
N ALA A 112 24.01 15.42 -4.57
CA ALA A 112 23.93 15.60 -3.13
C ALA A 112 24.52 16.98 -2.79
N ASP A 113 23.67 18.00 -2.77
CA ASP A 113 24.01 19.32 -2.24
C ASP A 113 24.02 19.21 -0.72
N PRO A 114 25.16 19.49 -0.05
CA PRO A 114 25.26 19.46 1.39
C PRO A 114 24.83 20.85 1.92
N ALA A 115 23.55 21.17 1.86
CA ALA A 115 23.04 22.40 2.47
C ALA A 115 21.55 22.26 2.79
N HIS A 116 21.24 22.41 4.08
CA HIS A 116 19.93 22.21 4.73
C HIS A 116 19.60 20.78 5.16
N THR A 117 20.61 20.00 5.59
CA THR A 117 20.36 19.03 6.66
C THR A 117 20.29 19.85 7.95
N HIS A 118 19.11 19.98 8.57
CA HIS A 118 19.08 20.45 9.95
C HIS A 118 20.05 19.57 10.74
N ALA A 119 21.04 20.17 11.39
CA ALA A 119 22.11 19.44 12.06
C ALA A 119 21.49 18.46 13.08
N GLY A 120 21.48 17.16 12.75
CA GLY A 120 20.88 16.10 13.56
C GLY A 120 19.74 15.30 12.89
N GLU A 121 19.26 15.70 11.70
CA GLU A 121 18.29 14.92 10.92
C GLU A 121 19.00 13.93 9.98
N THR A 122 18.64 12.65 10.08
CA THR A 122 19.13 11.59 9.18
C THR A 122 17.96 11.00 8.38
N LEU A 123 18.15 10.84 7.07
CA LEU A 123 17.22 10.15 6.19
C LEU A 123 17.39 8.64 6.35
N ALA A 124 16.28 7.95 6.62
CA ALA A 124 16.27 6.51 6.78
C ALA A 124 15.10 5.89 6.01
N TRP A 125 15.19 4.59 5.73
CA TRP A 125 14.09 3.81 5.17
C TRP A 125 13.47 2.93 6.25
N ALA A 126 12.15 2.85 6.27
CA ALA A 126 11.44 1.91 7.12
C ALA A 126 10.43 1.10 6.33
N ALA A 127 10.20 -0.12 6.81
CA ALA A 127 9.08 -0.93 6.35
C ALA A 127 7.77 -0.19 6.59
N CYS A 128 6.88 -0.31 5.62
CA CYS A 128 5.57 0.32 5.70
C CYS A 128 4.47 -0.70 5.36
N GLY A 129 3.21 -0.25 5.45
CA GLY A 129 2.06 -1.12 5.20
C GLY A 129 1.96 -1.61 3.75
N ARG A 130 1.08 -2.58 3.54
CA ARG A 130 0.69 -3.04 2.21
C ARG A 130 0.07 -1.91 1.39
N ILE A 131 0.44 -1.82 0.12
CA ILE A 131 -0.11 -0.82 -0.81
C ILE A 131 -1.45 -1.35 -1.36
N LEU A 132 -2.56 -0.87 -0.77
CA LEU A 132 -3.91 -1.36 -1.08
C LEU A 132 -4.32 -1.23 -2.55
N ALA A 133 -3.80 -0.22 -3.25
CA ALA A 133 -4.10 -0.03 -4.67
C ALA A 133 -3.61 -1.20 -5.52
N GLN A 134 -2.42 -1.73 -5.20
CA GLN A 134 -1.81 -2.86 -5.90
C GLN A 134 -2.51 -4.17 -5.55
N GLU A 135 -2.76 -4.43 -4.26
CA GLU A 135 -3.45 -5.66 -3.83
C GLU A 135 -4.86 -5.79 -4.41
N ARG A 136 -5.56 -4.66 -4.60
CA ARG A 136 -6.89 -4.67 -5.24
C ARG A 136 -6.83 -5.10 -6.70
N ALA A 137 -5.80 -4.70 -7.43
CA ALA A 137 -5.63 -5.10 -8.83
C ALA A 137 -5.38 -6.61 -8.92
N ASP A 138 -4.46 -7.13 -8.11
CA ASP A 138 -4.14 -8.57 -8.06
C ASP A 138 -5.35 -9.41 -7.63
N PHE A 139 -6.12 -8.92 -6.65
CA PHE A 139 -7.37 -9.57 -6.23
C PHE A 139 -8.42 -9.62 -7.34
N LEU A 140 -8.58 -8.51 -8.09
CA LEU A 140 -9.55 -8.46 -9.19
C LEU A 140 -9.16 -9.38 -10.35
N GLU A 141 -7.86 -9.53 -10.64
CA GLU A 141 -7.38 -10.50 -11.62
C GLU A 141 -7.78 -11.93 -11.22
N TRP A 142 -7.57 -12.29 -9.95
CA TRP A 142 -7.99 -13.59 -9.43
C TRP A 142 -9.51 -13.80 -9.51
N VAL A 143 -10.30 -12.79 -9.12
CA VAL A 143 -11.78 -12.85 -9.23
C VAL A 143 -12.21 -13.03 -10.69
N ALA A 144 -11.62 -12.25 -11.61
CA ALA A 144 -11.95 -12.31 -13.03
C ALA A 144 -11.67 -13.70 -13.62
N CYS A 145 -10.55 -14.32 -13.26
CA CYS A 145 -10.23 -15.69 -13.68
C CYS A 145 -11.28 -16.70 -13.20
N ASN A 146 -11.71 -16.61 -11.94
CA ASN A 146 -12.75 -17.50 -11.40
C ASN A 146 -14.12 -17.29 -12.07
N LEU A 147 -14.49 -16.03 -12.35
CA LEU A 147 -15.72 -15.70 -13.06
C LEU A 147 -15.72 -16.24 -14.49
N LEU A 148 -14.56 -16.21 -15.17
CA LEU A 148 -14.41 -16.80 -16.50
C LEU A 148 -14.67 -18.32 -16.47
N PHE A 149 -14.07 -19.04 -15.52
CA PHE A 149 -14.32 -20.48 -15.36
C PHE A 149 -15.79 -20.79 -15.06
N ALA A 150 -16.42 -20.01 -14.18
CA ALA A 150 -17.84 -20.15 -13.89
C ALA A 150 -18.70 -19.93 -15.14
N ALA A 151 -18.40 -18.91 -15.95
CA ALA A 151 -19.12 -18.62 -17.19
C ALA A 151 -19.02 -19.78 -18.20
N VAL A 152 -17.83 -20.36 -18.38
CA VAL A 152 -17.64 -21.53 -19.26
C VAL A 152 -18.44 -22.74 -18.78
N ALA A 153 -18.43 -23.01 -17.47
CA ALA A 153 -19.20 -24.09 -16.88
C ALA A 153 -20.72 -23.89 -17.10
N PHE A 154 -21.24 -22.68 -16.83
CA PHE A 154 -22.64 -22.36 -17.07
C PHE A 154 -23.02 -22.47 -18.54
N PHE A 155 -22.15 -22.04 -19.46
CA PHE A 155 -22.38 -22.20 -20.89
C PHE A 155 -22.48 -23.68 -21.30
N GLY A 156 -21.62 -24.54 -20.76
CA GLY A 156 -21.71 -25.99 -20.95
C GLY A 156 -23.04 -26.58 -20.45
N VAL A 157 -23.49 -26.18 -19.26
CA VAL A 157 -24.79 -26.60 -18.72
C VAL A 157 -25.95 -26.07 -19.55
N TYR A 158 -25.91 -24.80 -19.97
CA TYR A 158 -26.93 -24.17 -20.81
C TYR A 158 -27.09 -24.88 -22.16
N THR A 159 -25.98 -25.15 -22.84
CA THR A 159 -25.99 -25.86 -24.12
C THR A 159 -26.52 -27.29 -23.97
N ARG A 160 -26.12 -28.01 -22.91
CA ARG A 160 -26.66 -29.34 -22.59
C ARG A 160 -28.17 -29.27 -22.32
N ALA A 161 -28.62 -28.33 -21.50
CA ALA A 161 -30.04 -28.16 -21.16
C ALA A 161 -30.87 -27.84 -22.42
N ARG A 162 -30.37 -26.99 -23.32
CA ARG A 162 -31.02 -26.74 -24.62
C ARG A 162 -31.09 -28.00 -25.48
N ARG A 163 -30.00 -28.76 -25.60
CA ARG A 163 -29.99 -30.01 -26.37
C ARG A 163 -31.02 -31.01 -25.83
N GLN A 164 -31.12 -31.14 -24.50
CA GLN A 164 -32.11 -32.01 -23.86
C GLN A 164 -33.55 -31.57 -24.15
N ARG A 165 -33.85 -30.26 -24.08
CA ARG A 165 -35.18 -29.72 -24.44
C ARG A 165 -35.55 -30.02 -25.90
N VAL A 166 -34.61 -29.87 -26.83
CA VAL A 166 -34.84 -30.17 -28.26
C VAL A 166 -35.08 -31.68 -28.47
N LEU A 167 -34.32 -32.55 -27.80
CA LEU A 167 -34.52 -33.99 -27.90
C LEU A 167 -35.86 -34.44 -27.31
N GLN A 168 -36.27 -33.88 -26.18
CA GLN A 168 -37.60 -34.13 -25.60
C GLN A 168 -38.72 -33.68 -26.54
N ALA A 169 -38.58 -32.50 -27.16
CA ALA A 169 -39.53 -32.02 -28.16
C ALA A 169 -39.61 -32.95 -29.39
N ARG A 170 -38.46 -33.46 -29.86
CA ARG A 170 -38.41 -34.46 -30.96
C ARG A 170 -39.07 -35.78 -30.57
N GLN A 171 -38.83 -36.27 -29.36
CA GLN A 171 -39.47 -37.49 -28.85
C GLN A 171 -40.99 -37.33 -28.75
N LEU A 172 -41.47 -36.16 -28.30
CA LEU A 172 -42.89 -35.86 -28.26
C LEU A 172 -43.50 -35.77 -29.67
N ALA A 173 -42.84 -35.08 -30.60
CA ALA A 173 -43.30 -34.95 -31.99
C ALA A 173 -43.33 -36.32 -32.71
N ALA A 174 -42.36 -37.19 -32.46
CA ALA A 174 -42.33 -38.55 -33.00
C ALA A 174 -43.52 -39.39 -32.50
N ARG A 175 -43.96 -39.19 -31.25
CA ARG A 175 -45.15 -39.85 -30.70
C ARG A 175 -46.48 -39.33 -31.29
N ILE A 176 -46.52 -38.09 -31.76
CA ILE A 176 -47.73 -37.45 -32.33
C ILE A 176 -47.80 -37.65 -33.87
N GLY A 177 -46.79 -38.29 -34.48
CA GLY A 177 -46.77 -38.55 -35.93
C GLY A 177 -46.47 -37.34 -36.81
N LEU A 178 -45.98 -36.24 -36.22
CA LEU A 178 -45.70 -34.96 -36.92
C LEU A 178 -44.33 -34.91 -37.62
N GLY A 179 -43.60 -36.03 -37.70
CA GLY A 179 -42.17 -36.06 -38.08
C GLY A 179 -41.82 -36.66 -39.45
N GLY A 180 -42.80 -36.93 -40.32
CA GLY A 180 -42.55 -37.59 -41.60
C GLY A 180 -43.23 -36.90 -42.78
N ARG A 181 -42.54 -35.96 -43.43
CA ARG A 181 -42.61 -35.75 -44.88
C ARG A 181 -41.38 -35.01 -45.37
#